data_AF-A0A919EA69-F1
#
_entry.id   AF-A0A919EA69-F1
#
_cell.length_a   1.000
_cell.length_b   1.000
_cell.length_c   1.000
_cell.angle_alpha   90.00
_cell.angle_beta   90.00
_cell.angle_gamma   90.00
#
_symmetry.space_group_name_H-M   'P 1'
#
loop_
_entity.id
_entity.type
_entity.pdbx_description
1 polymer ?
#
loop_
_entity_poly.entity_id
_entity_poly.type
_entity_poly.pdbx_seq_one_letter_code
_entity_poly.pdbx_strand_id
1 'polypeptide(L)'
;MATLEGDWVLLEPRVRVLAHLVPAEHRWIELSDGRVTVYGTFPAARDQQCRIEHRLGCPRQALPDLWPWLTALRAENGLAADRRGEESPPEPPAALPNVG
;
A
#
# COMPACT_ATOMS: atom_id res chain seq x y z
N MET A 1 -21.92 -18.45 12.87
CA MET A 1 -20.76 -18.18 13.74
C MET A 1 -19.84 -17.28 12.92
N ALA A 2 -19.96 -15.96 13.08
CA ALA A 2 -19.13 -15.00 12.35
C ALA A 2 -17.82 -14.85 13.13
N THR A 3 -16.73 -15.40 12.60
CA THR A 3 -15.39 -15.14 13.10
C THR A 3 -15.04 -13.69 12.79
N LEU A 4 -15.23 -12.79 13.76
CA LEU A 4 -14.62 -11.46 13.80
C LEU A 4 -13.13 -11.57 14.19
N GLU A 5 -12.42 -12.54 13.64
CA GLU A 5 -10.96 -12.46 13.59
C GLU A 5 -10.66 -11.51 12.43
N GLY A 6 -10.48 -10.23 12.76
CA GLY A 6 -10.17 -9.23 11.74
C GLY A 6 -8.84 -9.58 11.08
N ASP A 7 -8.89 -10.00 9.82
CA ASP A 7 -7.70 -10.16 9.00
C ASP A 7 -7.05 -8.78 8.82
N TRP A 8 -5.81 -8.65 9.29
CA TRP A 8 -5.01 -7.46 9.04
C TRP A 8 -4.50 -7.47 7.62
N VAL A 9 -4.77 -6.39 6.89
CA VAL A 9 -4.23 -6.18 5.55
C VAL A 9 -3.17 -5.09 5.57
N LEU A 10 -2.01 -5.37 4.98
CA LEU A 10 -1.03 -4.34 4.70
C LEU A 10 -1.41 -3.65 3.39
N LEU A 11 -1.62 -2.34 3.43
CA LEU A 11 -1.95 -1.54 2.24
C LEU A 11 -0.68 -1.00 1.60
N GLU A 12 -0.73 -0.84 0.28
CA GLU A 12 0.34 -0.22 -0.48
C GLU A 12 0.51 1.24 -0.04
N PRO A 13 1.66 1.62 0.57
CA PRO A 13 1.81 2.90 1.23
C PRO A 13 1.81 4.10 0.28
N ARG A 14 2.28 3.93 -0.96
CA ARG A 14 2.59 5.06 -1.85
C ARG A 14 1.53 5.33 -2.91
N VAL A 15 0.52 4.48 -3.03
CA VAL A 15 -0.43 4.56 -4.14
C VAL A 15 -1.86 4.79 -3.64
N ARG A 16 -2.48 5.78 -4.25
CA ARG A 16 -3.93 5.96 -4.29
C ARG A 16 -4.35 5.83 -5.74
N VAL A 17 -5.40 5.06 -5.97
CA VAL A 17 -5.94 4.79 -7.30
C VAL A 17 -7.42 5.12 -7.31
N LEU A 18 -7.94 5.50 -8.47
CA LEU A 18 -9.38 5.68 -8.63
C LEU A 18 -10.06 4.33 -8.41
N ALA A 19 -11.01 4.30 -7.49
CA ALA A 19 -11.65 3.09 -7.02
C ALA A 19 -12.40 2.35 -8.15
N HIS A 20 -12.85 3.05 -9.20
CA HIS A 20 -13.50 2.39 -10.34
C HIS A 20 -12.51 1.62 -11.26
N LEU A 21 -11.20 1.76 -11.06
CA LEU A 21 -10.15 1.04 -11.80
C LEU A 21 -9.68 -0.24 -11.10
N VAL A 22 -10.23 -0.53 -9.92
CA VAL A 22 -9.83 -1.65 -9.06
C VAL A 22 -11.05 -2.56 -8.84
N PRO A 23 -10.91 -3.90 -8.87
CA PRO A 23 -11.97 -4.83 -8.53
C PRO A 23 -12.49 -4.64 -7.10
N ALA A 24 -13.77 -4.97 -6.86
CA ALA A 24 -14.44 -4.62 -5.61
C ALA A 24 -13.75 -5.17 -4.35
N GLU A 25 -13.26 -6.40 -4.46
CA GLU A 25 -12.55 -7.16 -3.43
C GLU A 25 -11.16 -6.60 -3.07
N HIS A 26 -10.59 -5.72 -3.89
CA HIS A 26 -9.25 -5.13 -3.72
C HIS A 26 -9.27 -3.62 -3.43
N ARG A 27 -10.47 -3.04 -3.24
CA ARG A 27 -10.66 -1.61 -2.96
C ARG A 27 -10.78 -1.34 -1.48
N TRP A 28 -9.74 -0.73 -0.92
CA TRP A 28 -9.75 -0.26 0.46
C TRP A 28 -10.01 1.24 0.49
N ILE A 29 -11.24 1.62 0.84
CA ILE A 29 -11.64 3.02 0.95
C ILE A 29 -11.23 3.53 2.32
N GLU A 30 -10.40 4.57 2.34
CA GLU A 30 -10.12 5.30 3.57
C GLU A 30 -11.29 6.19 3.95
N LEU A 31 -11.68 6.09 5.22
CA LEU A 31 -12.64 6.95 5.87
C LEU A 31 -11.93 8.13 6.50
N SER A 32 -12.68 9.18 6.82
CA SER A 32 -12.15 10.41 7.42
C SER A 32 -11.50 10.20 8.80
N ASP A 33 -11.83 9.10 9.48
CA ASP A 33 -11.28 8.71 10.79
C ASP A 33 -10.02 7.84 10.67
N GLY A 34 -9.47 7.69 9.45
CA GLY A 34 -8.27 6.89 9.18
C GLY A 34 -8.51 5.38 9.14
N ARG A 35 -9.76 4.92 9.32
CA ARG A 35 -10.12 3.51 9.12
C ARG A 35 -10.27 3.21 7.63
N VAL A 36 -10.20 1.93 7.29
CA VAL A 36 -10.43 1.45 5.92
C VAL A 36 -11.59 0.48 5.87
N THR A 37 -12.33 0.51 4.76
CA THR A 37 -13.46 -0.38 4.52
C THR A 37 -13.46 -0.89 3.07
N VAL A 38 -14.00 -2.09 2.86
CA VAL A 38 -14.16 -2.70 1.53
C VAL A 38 -15.64 -2.69 1.18
N TYR A 39 -16.01 -1.92 0.15
CA TYR A 39 -17.35 -1.97 -0.41
C TYR A 39 -17.39 -2.99 -1.55
N GLY A 40 -17.72 -4.23 -1.20
CA GLY A 40 -17.77 -5.35 -2.15
C GLY A 40 -18.90 -5.27 -3.19
N THR A 41 -19.91 -4.43 -2.98
CA THR A 41 -21.16 -4.47 -3.77
C THR A 41 -21.63 -3.13 -4.32
N PHE A 42 -21.08 -2.00 -3.85
CA PHE A 42 -21.48 -0.67 -4.35
C PHE A 42 -20.51 -0.18 -5.43
N PRO A 43 -21.01 0.38 -6.57
CA PRO A 43 -20.13 1.00 -7.55
C PRO A 43 -19.46 2.22 -6.91
N ALA A 44 -18.13 2.24 -6.94
CA ALA A 44 -17.38 3.37 -6.41
C ALA A 44 -17.66 4.63 -7.25
N ALA A 45 -17.74 5.78 -6.60
CA ALA A 45 -17.84 7.04 -7.32
C ALA A 45 -16.58 7.25 -8.20
N ARG A 46 -16.71 7.95 -9.33
CA ARG A 46 -15.63 8.06 -10.32
C ARG A 46 -14.39 8.77 -9.77
N ASP A 47 -14.58 9.68 -8.84
CA ASP A 47 -13.57 10.48 -8.14
C ASP A 47 -13.08 9.85 -6.83
N GLN A 48 -13.78 8.81 -6.34
CA GLN A 48 -13.41 8.14 -5.11
C GLN A 48 -12.07 7.43 -5.28
N GLN A 49 -11.16 7.69 -4.36
CA GLN A 49 -9.85 7.03 -4.31
C GLN A 49 -9.87 5.85 -3.34
N CYS A 50 -9.12 4.81 -3.67
CA CYS A 50 -8.87 3.67 -2.79
C CYS A 50 -7.37 3.40 -2.65
N ARG A 51 -7.05 2.59 -1.64
CA ARG A 51 -5.79 1.86 -1.56
C ARG A 51 -6.00 0.41 -2.02
N ILE A 52 -4.89 -0.26 -2.26
CA ILE A 52 -4.84 -1.69 -2.60
C ILE A 52 -3.94 -2.42 -1.60
N GLU A 53 -4.06 -3.74 -1.53
CA GLU A 53 -3.17 -4.55 -0.70
C GLU A 53 -1.72 -4.51 -1.22
N HIS A 54 -0.76 -4.39 -0.31
CA HIS A 54 0.67 -4.42 -0.64
C HIS A 54 1.07 -5.73 -1.33
N ARG A 55 0.43 -6.86 -1.00
CA ARG A 55 0.71 -8.14 -1.67
C ARG A 55 0.57 -8.04 -3.20
N LEU A 56 -0.33 -7.20 -3.69
CA LEU A 56 -0.56 -7.01 -5.12
C LEU A 56 0.50 -6.11 -5.74
N GLY A 57 0.92 -5.05 -5.04
CA GLY A 57 1.95 -4.11 -5.49
C GLY A 57 3.39 -4.53 -5.21
N CYS A 58 3.61 -5.61 -4.44
CA CYS A 58 4.95 -6.03 -4.03
C CYS A 58 5.74 -6.58 -5.23
N PRO A 59 6.92 -6.03 -5.56
CA PRO A 59 7.74 -6.49 -6.68
C PRO A 59 8.25 -7.92 -6.51
N ARG A 60 8.33 -8.42 -5.27
CA ARG A 60 8.82 -9.77 -4.96
C ARG A 60 7.76 -10.85 -5.08
N GLN A 61 6.51 -10.50 -5.37
CA GLN A 61 5.41 -11.44 -5.47
C GLN A 61 5.19 -11.89 -6.92
N ALA A 62 5.19 -13.20 -7.16
CA ALA A 62 4.89 -13.80 -8.46
C ALA A 62 3.38 -14.07 -8.58
N LEU A 63 2.59 -13.01 -8.64
CA LEU A 63 1.14 -13.08 -8.78
C LEU A 63 0.71 -12.73 -10.21
N PRO A 64 -0.40 -13.32 -10.72
CA PRO A 64 -0.95 -12.93 -12.00
C PRO A 64 -1.27 -11.43 -12.01
N ASP A 65 -1.12 -10.82 -13.18
CA ASP A 65 -1.56 -9.44 -13.37
C ASP A 65 -3.08 -9.42 -13.48
N LEU A 66 -3.71 -8.98 -12.39
CA LEU A 66 -5.17 -8.84 -12.31
C LEU A 66 -5.67 -7.67 -13.18
N TRP A 67 -4.81 -6.69 -13.49
CA TRP A 67 -5.15 -5.53 -14.32
C TRP A 67 -3.91 -4.88 -14.96
N PRO A 68 -4.07 -4.10 -16.06
CA PRO A 68 -2.96 -3.67 -16.91
C PRO A 68 -1.88 -2.82 -16.23
N TRP A 69 -2.24 -2.03 -15.21
CA TRP A 69 -1.29 -1.14 -14.54
C TRP A 69 -0.55 -1.80 -13.35
N LEU A 70 -0.89 -3.03 -12.97
CA LEU A 70 -0.28 -3.69 -11.80
C LEU A 70 1.20 -4.00 -12.01
N THR A 71 1.56 -4.44 -13.22
CA THR A 71 2.94 -4.71 -13.62
C THR A 71 3.81 -3.46 -13.49
N ALA A 72 3.31 -2.33 -14.00
CA ALA A 72 4.00 -1.05 -13.92
C ALA A 72 4.16 -0.59 -12.47
N LEU A 73 3.11 -0.74 -11.64
CA LEU A 73 3.20 -0.45 -10.22
C LEU A 73 4.28 -1.30 -9.53
N ARG A 74 4.34 -2.60 -9.78
CA ARG A 74 5.36 -3.48 -9.19
C ARG A 74 6.76 -3.04 -9.59
N ALA A 75 6.97 -2.70 -10.86
CA ALA A 75 8.26 -2.20 -11.34
C ALA A 75 8.68 -0.91 -10.60
N GLU A 76 7.78 0.08 -10.51
CA GLU A 76 8.03 1.33 -9.79
C GLU A 76 8.30 1.11 -8.30
N ASN A 77 7.60 0.16 -7.68
CA ASN A 77 7.82 -0.22 -6.29
C ASN A 77 9.19 -0.88 -6.08
N GLY A 78 9.66 -1.67 -7.05
CA GLY A 78 11.03 -2.21 -7.05
C GLY A 78 12.06 -1.09 -7.04
N LEU A 79 11.97 -0.18 -8.00
CA LEU A 79 12.86 0.99 -8.08
C LEU A 79 12.79 1.87 -6.82
N ALA A 80 11.60 2.02 -6.23
CA ALA A 80 11.41 2.75 -4.99
C ALA A 80 12.03 2.05 -3.78
N ALA A 81 12.00 0.71 -3.74
CA ALA A 81 12.62 -0.08 -2.69
C ALA A 81 14.15 -0.01 -2.77
N ASP A 82 14.71 -0.11 -3.98
CA ASP A 82 16.16 -0.02 -4.20
C ASP A 82 16.71 1.33 -3.73
N ARG A 83 16.07 2.44 -4.14
CA ARG A 83 16.43 3.80 -3.68
C ARG A 83 16.43 3.95 -2.15
N ARG A 84 15.48 3.29 -1.47
CA ARG A 84 15.39 3.33 0.00
C ARG A 84 16.43 2.43 0.68
N GLY A 85 16.86 1.35 0.03
CA GLY A 85 17.94 0.50 0.52
C GLY A 85 19.31 1.18 0.40
N GLU A 86 19.50 1.99 -0.64
CA GLU A 86 20.71 2.82 -0.83
C GLU A 86 20.79 3.96 0.20
N GLU A 87 19.65 4.52 0.61
CA GLU A 87 19.52 5.50 1.68
C GLU A 87 19.66 4.79 3.05
N SER A 88 20.90 4.40 3.41
CA SER A 88 21.18 3.89 4.75
C SER A 88 20.70 4.89 5.81
N PRO A 89 20.20 4.42 6.97
CA PRO A 89 19.84 5.31 8.07
C PRO A 89 21.01 6.26 8.36
N PRO A 90 20.76 7.55 8.61
CA PRO A 90 21.83 8.45 9.00
C PRO A 90 22.57 7.84 10.19
N GLU A 91 23.91 7.81 10.13
CA GLU A 91 24.71 7.33 11.24
C GLU A 91 24.24 8.05 12.52
N PRO A 92 24.07 7.34 13.64
CA PRO A 92 23.67 7.97 14.89
C PRO A 92 24.63 9.13 15.17
N PRO A 93 24.12 10.30 15.59
CA PRO A 93 24.96 11.47 15.79
C PRO A 93 26.11 11.11 16.72
N ALA A 94 27.34 11.45 16.32
CA ALA A 94 28.52 11.24 17.13
C ALA A 94 28.27 11.77 18.54
N ALA A 95 28.54 10.95 19.56
CA ALA A 95 28.33 11.32 20.95
C ALA A 95 29.03 12.66 21.21
N LEU A 96 28.27 13.66 21.65
CA LEU A 96 28.80 14.98 21.99
C LEU A 96 29.89 14.81 23.08
N PRO A 97 31.01 15.54 23.00
CA PRO A 97 32.06 15.44 24.01
C PRO A 97 31.48 15.81 25.37
N ASN A 98 31.67 14.91 26.35
CA ASN A 98 31.27 15.14 27.72
C ASN A 98 32.15 16.26 28.31
N VAL A 99 31.61 17.46 28.43
CA VAL A 99 32.28 18.59 29.09
C VAL A 99 31.89 18.54 30.57
N GLY A 100 32.72 17.85 31.36
CA GLY A 100 32.66 17.82 32.82
C GLY A 100 33.46 18.94 33.46
#